data_AF-A0A7S1LDM6-F1
#
_entry.id   AF-A0A7S1LDM6-F1
#
_cell.length_a   1.000
_cell.length_b   1.000
_cell.length_c   1.000
_cell.angle_alpha   90.00
_cell.angle_beta   90.00
_cell.angle_gamma   90.00
#
_symmetry.space_group_name_H-M   'P 1'
#
loop_
_entity.id
_entity.type
_entity.pdbx_description
1 polymer ?
#
loop_
_entity_poly.entity_id
_entity_poly.type
_entity_poly.pdbx_seq_one_letter_code
_entity_poly.pdbx_strand_id
1 'polypeptide(L)'
;DGRLRLASRLEVRNFVPAGGAAPEVFAAVVQSLTAAREQHSEAPPNTVSVVSYALRSVMLDGTQKGQQRQARVKRQLLVHRADVVCLQGLDPEGTGAGLAGTLSQEGYGFVCARDGGDANAVFWDRSR
;
A
#
# COMPACT_ATOMS: atom_id res chain seq x y z
N ASP A 1 -23.03 13.81 14.97
CA ASP A 1 -21.67 14.19 15.46
C ASP A 1 -20.55 14.04 14.43
N GLY A 2 -20.82 13.58 13.20
CA GLY A 2 -19.82 13.54 12.10
C GLY A 2 -18.60 12.64 12.32
N ARG A 3 -18.52 11.93 13.46
CA ARG A 3 -17.39 11.08 13.81
C ARG A 3 -17.57 9.70 13.19
N LEU A 4 -16.78 9.41 12.17
CA LEU A 4 -16.56 8.05 11.68
C LEU A 4 -15.99 7.22 12.84
N ARG A 5 -16.71 6.19 13.26
CA ARG A 5 -16.27 5.22 14.26
C ARG A 5 -15.96 3.92 13.54
N LEU A 6 -14.78 3.36 13.77
CA LEU A 6 -14.43 2.02 13.30
C LEU A 6 -15.44 1.03 13.89
N ALA A 7 -16.21 0.37 13.01
CA ALA A 7 -17.28 -0.53 13.41
C ALA A 7 -16.78 -1.81 14.11
N SER A 8 -15.49 -2.14 13.96
CA SER A 8 -14.88 -3.34 14.52
C SER A 8 -13.35 -3.19 14.65
N ARG A 9 -12.71 -4.22 15.24
CA ARG A 9 -11.26 -4.33 15.47
C ARG A 9 -10.53 -4.25 14.11
N LEU A 10 -9.51 -3.38 14.02
CA LEU A 10 -8.65 -3.28 12.83
C LEU A 10 -8.03 -4.64 12.50
N GLU A 11 -8.38 -5.22 11.35
CA GLU A 11 -7.63 -6.33 10.77
C GLU A 11 -6.37 -5.76 10.11
N VAL A 12 -5.27 -5.78 10.84
CA VAL A 12 -3.97 -5.42 10.27
C VAL A 12 -3.50 -6.59 9.41
N ARG A 13 -3.38 -6.36 8.08
CA ARG A 13 -3.00 -7.38 7.08
C ARG A 13 -1.53 -7.32 6.65
N ASN A 14 -0.79 -6.28 7.06
CA ASN A 14 0.64 -6.19 6.86
C ASN A 14 1.31 -5.27 7.89
N PHE A 15 2.54 -5.58 8.31
CA PHE A 15 3.32 -4.78 9.27
C PHE A 15 4.72 -4.48 8.73
N VAL A 16 5.20 -3.26 8.96
CA VAL A 16 6.62 -2.90 8.81
C VAL A 16 7.15 -2.65 10.23
N PRO A 17 8.24 -3.30 10.64
CA PRO A 17 8.74 -3.14 12.00
C PRO A 17 9.30 -1.74 12.18
N ALA A 18 8.91 -1.07 13.27
CA ALA A 18 9.62 0.12 13.73
C ALA A 18 11.07 -0.26 14.09
N GLY A 19 12.02 0.67 13.95
CA GLY A 19 13.47 0.43 14.13
C GLY A 19 13.92 -0.08 15.51
N GLY A 20 13.01 -0.33 16.45
CA GLY A 20 13.25 -0.96 17.75
C GLY A 20 12.28 -2.10 18.09
N ALA A 21 11.55 -2.64 17.10
CA ALA A 21 10.62 -3.74 17.35
C ALA A 21 11.39 -5.04 17.61
N ALA A 22 10.97 -5.79 18.63
CA ALA A 22 11.55 -7.08 18.96
C ALA A 22 11.41 -8.05 17.76
N PRO A 23 12.51 -8.70 17.31
CA PRO A 23 12.50 -9.56 16.13
C PRO A 23 11.45 -10.68 16.18
N GLU A 24 11.18 -11.17 17.38
CA GLU A 24 10.24 -12.27 17.67
C GLU A 24 8.79 -11.84 17.45
N VAL A 25 8.46 -10.60 17.84
CA VAL A 25 7.13 -10.00 17.62
C VAL A 25 6.90 -9.77 16.13
N PHE A 26 7.93 -9.34 15.40
CA PHE A 26 7.87 -9.17 13.96
C PHE A 26 7.67 -10.52 13.24
N ALA A 27 8.41 -11.56 13.62
CA ALA A 27 8.28 -12.89 13.03
C ALA A 27 6.88 -13.49 13.23
N ALA A 28 6.35 -13.41 14.45
CA ALA A 28 5.00 -13.90 14.76
C ALA A 28 3.91 -13.15 13.96
N VAL A 29 4.02 -11.83 13.86
CA VAL A 29 3.10 -11.01 13.07
C VAL A 29 3.19 -11.34 11.58
N VAL A 30 4.39 -11.45 11.01
CA VAL A 30 4.58 -11.86 9.60
C VAL A 30 3.97 -13.22 9.31
N GLN A 31 4.09 -14.17 10.23
CA GLN A 31 3.57 -15.54 10.07
C GLN A 31 2.04 -15.57 10.07
N SER A 32 1.40 -14.87 11.02
CA SER A 32 -0.07 -14.72 11.06
C SER A 32 -0.63 -14.02 9.82
N LEU A 33 0.10 -13.03 9.30
CA LEU A 33 -0.29 -12.28 8.10
C LEU A 33 -0.14 -13.08 6.81
N THR A 34 0.88 -13.94 6.73
CA THR A 34 1.10 -14.82 5.58
C THR A 34 -0.03 -15.86 5.51
N ALA A 35 -0.44 -16.42 6.65
CA ALA A 35 -1.59 -17.33 6.72
C ALA A 35 -2.92 -16.65 6.34
N ALA A 36 -3.14 -15.40 6.76
CA ALA A 36 -4.36 -14.66 6.40
C ALA A 36 -4.42 -14.23 4.92
N ARG A 37 -3.25 -14.03 4.28
CA ARG A 37 -3.12 -13.62 2.87
C ARG A 37 -3.53 -14.70 1.87
N GLU A 38 -3.43 -15.97 2.24
CA GLU A 38 -3.78 -17.09 1.34
C GLU A 38 -5.29 -17.30 1.21
N GLN A 39 -6.11 -16.68 2.07
CA GLN A 39 -7.55 -16.92 2.11
C GLN A 39 -8.44 -15.83 1.50
N HIS A 40 -7.96 -14.58 1.34
CA HIS A 40 -8.84 -13.48 0.90
C HIS A 40 -8.15 -12.50 -0.05
N SER A 41 -8.47 -12.61 -1.34
CA SER A 41 -8.10 -11.67 -2.41
C SER A 41 -8.98 -10.40 -2.46
N GLU A 42 -10.13 -10.40 -1.79
CA GLU A 42 -11.05 -9.25 -1.69
C GLU A 42 -11.49 -9.06 -0.23
N ALA A 43 -11.75 -7.82 0.18
CA ALA A 43 -12.29 -7.56 1.51
C ALA A 43 -13.75 -8.03 1.60
N PRO A 44 -14.19 -8.62 2.73
CA PRO A 44 -15.59 -8.98 2.93
C PRO A 44 -16.56 -7.81 2.70
N PRO A 45 -17.83 -8.08 2.34
CA PRO A 45 -18.86 -7.05 2.23
C PRO A 45 -18.92 -6.18 3.50
N ASN A 46 -19.05 -4.85 3.34
CA ASN A 46 -19.04 -3.84 4.41
C ASN A 46 -17.71 -3.64 5.15
N THR A 47 -16.59 -4.12 4.60
CA THR A 47 -15.24 -3.84 5.13
C THR A 47 -14.38 -3.14 4.10
N VAL A 48 -13.46 -2.28 4.54
CA VAL A 48 -12.49 -1.58 3.67
C VAL A 48 -11.10 -2.11 3.98
N SER A 49 -10.42 -2.59 2.95
CA SER A 49 -9.02 -2.99 2.97
C SER A 49 -8.12 -1.81 2.62
N VAL A 50 -7.11 -1.57 3.45
CA VAL A 50 -6.19 -0.44 3.29
C VAL A 50 -4.76 -0.94 3.29
N VAL A 51 -3.96 -0.45 2.34
CA VAL A 51 -2.52 -0.71 2.26
C VAL A 51 -1.78 0.63 2.33
N SER A 52 -0.69 0.68 3.09
CA SER A 52 0.19 1.86 3.16
C SER A 52 1.65 1.46 2.95
N TYR A 53 2.34 2.14 2.03
CA TYR A 53 3.75 1.89 1.73
C TYR A 53 4.56 3.17 1.54
N ALA A 54 5.70 3.24 2.23
CA ALA A 54 6.72 4.25 1.96
C ALA A 54 7.60 3.78 0.79
N LEU A 55 7.50 4.49 -0.33
CA LEU A 55 8.15 4.14 -1.60
C LEU A 55 9.32 5.05 -1.96
N ARG A 56 9.58 6.13 -1.23
CA ARG A 56 10.64 7.12 -1.56
C ARG A 56 11.97 6.47 -1.93
N SER A 57 12.52 5.60 -1.08
CA SER A 57 13.81 4.95 -1.31
C SER A 57 13.79 3.95 -2.47
N VAL A 58 12.62 3.39 -2.79
CA VAL A 58 12.44 2.45 -3.90
C VAL A 58 12.30 3.20 -5.22
N MET A 59 11.59 4.34 -5.23
CA MET A 59 11.40 5.18 -6.42
C MET A 59 12.69 5.90 -6.82
N LEU A 60 13.52 6.29 -5.87
CA LEU A 60 14.79 6.98 -6.12
C LEU A 60 15.95 6.04 -6.46
N ASP A 61 15.81 4.73 -6.26
CA ASP A 61 16.87 3.77 -6.60
C ASP A 61 16.82 3.43 -8.10
N GLY A 62 17.65 4.11 -8.89
CA GLY A 62 17.84 3.87 -10.32
C GLY A 62 18.71 2.64 -10.67
N THR A 63 19.24 1.90 -9.69
CA THR A 63 20.03 0.70 -9.96
C THR A 63 19.15 -0.44 -10.46
N GLN A 64 19.76 -1.47 -11.07
CA GLN A 64 19.06 -2.68 -11.47
C GLN A 64 18.32 -3.36 -10.30
N LYS A 65 18.90 -3.32 -9.09
CA LYS A 65 18.25 -3.81 -7.87
C LYS A 65 17.05 -2.94 -7.48
N GLY A 66 17.15 -1.62 -7.65
CA GLY A 66 16.04 -0.69 -7.46
C GLY A 66 14.87 -0.98 -8.38
N GLN A 67 15.13 -1.18 -9.68
CA GLN A 67 14.12 -1.58 -10.67
C GLN A 67 13.43 -2.89 -10.31
N GLN A 68 14.18 -3.90 -9.85
CA GLN A 68 13.60 -5.16 -9.37
C GLN A 68 12.69 -4.95 -8.16
N ARG A 69 13.08 -4.07 -7.21
CA ARG A 69 12.24 -3.73 -6.06
C ARG A 69 10.97 -2.99 -6.48
N GLN A 70 11.06 -2.03 -7.42
CA GLN A 70 9.90 -1.35 -7.99
C GLN A 70 8.93 -2.34 -8.64
N ALA A 71 9.43 -3.26 -9.46
CA ALA A 71 8.61 -4.30 -10.10
C ALA A 71 7.93 -5.21 -9.07
N ARG A 72 8.63 -5.55 -7.98
CA ARG A 72 8.07 -6.36 -6.88
C ARG A 72 6.95 -5.62 -6.15
N VAL A 73 7.16 -4.35 -5.80
CA VAL A 73 6.13 -3.51 -5.15
C VAL A 73 4.90 -3.39 -6.03
N LYS A 74 5.09 -3.11 -7.33
CA LYS A 74 4.01 -3.05 -8.30
C LYS A 74 3.18 -4.33 -8.31
N ARG A 75 3.83 -5.50 -8.39
CA ARG A 75 3.14 -6.80 -8.33
C ARG A 75 2.40 -7.00 -7.02
N GLN A 76 3.00 -6.63 -5.88
CA GLN A 76 2.35 -6.76 -4.58
C GLN A 76 1.08 -5.90 -4.48
N LEU A 77 1.12 -4.66 -4.96
CA LEU A 77 -0.05 -3.79 -4.98
C LEU A 77 -1.19 -4.38 -5.82
N LEU A 78 -0.85 -4.90 -7.00
CA LEU A 78 -1.82 -5.54 -7.90
C LEU A 78 -2.44 -6.81 -7.30
N VAL A 79 -1.63 -7.63 -6.63
CA VAL A 79 -2.11 -8.86 -5.97
C VAL A 79 -2.98 -8.55 -4.75
N HIS A 80 -2.68 -7.48 -4.02
CA HIS A 80 -3.45 -7.14 -2.82
C HIS A 80 -4.86 -6.63 -3.09
N ARG A 81 -5.11 -6.03 -4.27
CA ARG A 81 -6.40 -5.43 -4.66
C ARG A 81 -7.10 -4.71 -3.48
N ALA A 82 -6.33 -3.86 -2.80
CA ALA A 82 -6.82 -3.17 -1.63
C ALA A 82 -7.68 -1.97 -2.02
N ASP A 83 -8.79 -1.76 -1.32
CA ASP A 83 -9.77 -0.72 -1.64
C ASP A 83 -9.16 0.68 -1.57
N VAL A 84 -8.20 0.88 -0.65
CA VAL A 84 -7.42 2.11 -0.53
C VAL A 84 -5.93 1.79 -0.44
N VAL A 85 -5.12 2.51 -1.21
CA VAL A 85 -3.66 2.38 -1.20
C VAL A 85 -3.02 3.76 -0.95
N CYS A 86 -2.31 3.90 0.16
CA CYS A 86 -1.58 5.10 0.54
C CYS A 86 -0.08 4.94 0.25
N LEU A 87 0.46 5.71 -0.68
CA LEU A 87 1.85 5.61 -1.13
C LEU A 87 2.62 6.89 -0.76
N GLN A 88 3.61 6.77 0.12
CA GLN A 88 4.47 7.90 0.49
C GLN A 88 5.73 7.98 -0.38
N GLY A 89 6.11 9.18 -0.81
CA GLY A 89 7.25 9.40 -1.70
C GLY A 89 7.02 8.93 -3.14
N LEU A 90 5.76 8.94 -3.60
CA LEU A 90 5.38 8.61 -4.97
C LEU A 90 4.66 9.80 -5.61
N ASP A 91 5.19 10.29 -6.73
CA ASP A 91 4.51 11.30 -7.57
C ASP A 91 3.86 10.64 -8.79
N PRO A 92 2.51 10.56 -8.86
CA PRO A 92 1.79 9.96 -9.99
C PRO A 92 2.04 10.64 -11.36
N GLU A 93 2.53 11.88 -11.38
CA GLU A 93 2.87 12.60 -12.61
C GLU A 93 4.37 12.64 -12.88
N GLY A 94 5.18 12.10 -11.95
CA GLY A 94 6.64 12.09 -12.03
C GLY A 94 7.21 10.69 -11.85
N THR A 95 7.97 10.49 -10.77
CA THR A 95 8.69 9.23 -10.47
C THR A 95 7.79 8.00 -10.35
N GLY A 96 6.50 8.19 -10.09
CA GLY A 96 5.50 7.14 -9.96
C GLY A 96 4.58 6.94 -11.15
N ALA A 97 4.76 7.66 -12.27
CA ALA A 97 3.80 7.68 -13.38
C ALA A 97 3.49 6.29 -13.94
N GLY A 98 4.48 5.42 -14.07
CA GLY A 98 4.27 4.05 -14.53
C GLY A 98 3.43 3.19 -13.58
N LEU A 99 3.59 3.37 -12.27
CA LEU A 99 2.81 2.67 -11.25
C LEU A 99 1.38 3.23 -11.19
N ALA A 100 1.23 4.56 -11.18
CA ALA A 100 -0.05 5.23 -11.18
C ALA A 100 -0.89 4.89 -12.42
N GLY A 101 -0.27 4.86 -13.61
CA GLY A 101 -0.93 4.45 -14.85
C GLY A 101 -1.42 2.99 -14.79
N THR A 102 -0.65 2.10 -14.18
CA THR A 102 -1.06 0.70 -14.00
C THR A 102 -2.23 0.56 -13.02
N LEU A 103 -2.18 1.23 -11.87
CA LEU A 103 -3.30 1.21 -10.92
C LEU A 103 -4.57 1.83 -11.53
N SER A 104 -4.42 2.89 -12.34
CA SER A 104 -5.55 3.51 -13.04
C SER A 104 -6.19 2.56 -14.06
N GLN A 105 -5.39 1.77 -14.79
CA GLN A 105 -5.88 0.73 -15.71
C GLN A 105 -6.65 -0.38 -14.99
N GLU A 106 -6.29 -0.66 -13.74
CA GLU A 106 -7.01 -1.60 -12.87
C GLU A 106 -8.24 -1.00 -12.18
N GLY A 107 -8.64 0.23 -12.54
CA GLY A 107 -9.87 0.86 -12.05
C GLY A 107 -9.69 1.82 -10.87
N TYR A 108 -8.46 2.12 -10.45
CA TYR A 108 -8.24 3.02 -9.33
C TYR A 108 -8.37 4.51 -9.71
N GLY A 109 -8.97 5.30 -8.83
CA GLY A 109 -8.80 6.75 -8.78
C GLY A 109 -7.60 7.11 -7.91
N PHE A 110 -7.06 8.32 -8.05
CA PHE A 110 -6.02 8.79 -7.15
C PHE A 110 -6.05 10.30 -6.94
N VAL A 111 -5.45 10.72 -5.82
CA VAL A 111 -5.13 12.10 -5.49
C VAL A 111 -3.70 12.16 -4.98
N CYS A 112 -3.00 13.27 -5.25
CA CYS A 112 -1.63 13.48 -4.83
C CYS A 112 -1.52 14.81 -4.07
N ALA A 113 -0.80 14.79 -2.94
CA ALA A 113 -0.38 15.98 -2.24
C ALA A 113 1.15 16.12 -2.37
N ARG A 114 1.61 17.32 -2.72
CA ARG A 114 3.03 17.64 -2.90
C ARG A 114 3.44 18.74 -1.93
N ASP A 115 4.56 18.53 -1.23
CA ASP A 115 5.17 19.53 -0.36
C ASP A 115 6.68 19.29 -0.23
N GLY A 116 7.48 20.35 -0.31
CA GLY A 116 8.93 20.29 -0.04
C GLY A 116 9.74 19.30 -0.90
N GLY A 117 9.27 18.94 -2.10
CA GLY A 117 9.91 17.90 -2.94
C GLY A 117 9.54 16.47 -2.55
N ASP A 118 8.61 16.29 -1.62
CA ASP A 118 7.91 15.04 -1.34
C ASP A 118 6.53 15.01 -1.98
N ALA A 119 6.10 13.81 -2.35
CA ALA A 119 4.78 13.55 -2.90
C ALA A 119 4.17 12.34 -2.21
N ASN A 120 2.93 12.48 -1.76
CA ASN A 120 2.15 11.38 -1.19
C ASN A 120 0.89 11.20 -2.04
N ALA A 121 0.64 9.98 -2.47
CA ALA A 121 -0.51 9.64 -3.29
C ALA A 121 -1.44 8.68 -2.55
N VAL A 122 -2.74 8.93 -2.64
CA VAL A 122 -3.78 8.00 -2.18
C VAL A 122 -4.54 7.52 -3.40
N PHE A 123 -4.61 6.21 -3.57
CA PHE A 123 -5.39 5.54 -4.60
C PHE A 123 -6.60 4.87 -3.95
N TRP A 124 -7.72 4.82 -4.66
CA TRP A 124 -8.92 4.10 -4.23
C TRP A 124 -9.54 3.34 -5.40
N ASP A 125 -10.06 2.14 -5.13
CA ASP A 125 -10.86 1.40 -6.11
C ASP A 125 -12.18 2.15 -6.37
N ARG A 126 -12.47 2.52 -7.62
CA ARG A 126 -13.68 3.29 -7.97
C ARG A 126 -14.97 2.48 -7.90
N SER A 127 -14.86 1.16 -7.82
CA SER A 127 -16.02 0.26 -7.74
C SER A 127 -16.56 0.09 -6.32
N ARG A 128 -15.90 0.69 -5.31
CA ARG A 128 -16.14 0.44 -3.88
C ARG A 128 -16.41 1.69 -3.06
#